data_AF-A0A8S4GI18-F1
#
_entry.id   AF-A0A8S4GI18-F1
#
_cell.length_a   1.000
_cell.length_b   1.000
_cell.length_c   1.000
_cell.angle_alpha   90.00
_cell.angle_beta   90.00
_cell.angle_gamma   90.00
#
_symmetry.space_group_name_H-M   'P 1'
#
loop_
_entity.id
_entity.type
_entity.pdbx_description
1 polymer ?
#
loop_
_entity_poly.entity_id
_entity_poly.type
_entity_poly.pdbx_seq_one_letter_code
_entity_poly.pdbx_strand_id
1 'polypeptide(L)'
;MTEAEIQKMIDEINDKFVEARDEIEFAQEDAETTYFNESCEAAREITQEALDMFNALLSRLDDDERGKLQRSMGMKMEQLKAELEQLETMHD
;
A
#
# COMPACT_ATOMS: atom_id res chain seq x y z
N MET A 1 7.70 16.46 13.95
CA MET A 1 6.99 15.46 14.78
C MET A 1 8.01 14.82 15.70
N THR A 2 7.64 14.07 16.74
CA THR A 2 8.65 13.31 17.51
C THR A 2 9.05 12.05 16.75
N GLU A 3 10.27 11.56 16.99
CA GLU A 3 10.76 10.32 16.37
C GLU A 3 9.85 9.12 16.70
N ALA A 4 9.33 9.05 17.93
CA ALA A 4 8.40 8.00 18.35
C ALA A 4 7.06 8.06 17.60
N GLU A 5 6.52 9.25 17.32
CA GLU A 5 5.31 9.40 16.52
C GLU A 5 5.55 9.00 15.06
N ILE A 6 6.71 9.34 14.50
CA ILE A 6 7.09 8.96 13.13
C ILE A 6 7.19 7.44 13.03
N GLN A 7 7.88 6.80 13.98
CA GLN A 7 8.01 5.34 14.00
C GLN A 7 6.64 4.65 14.10
N LYS A 8 5.74 5.15 14.96
CA LYS A 8 4.38 4.59 15.09
C LYS A 8 3.61 4.62 13.76
N MET A 9 3.65 5.74 13.04
CA MET A 9 2.97 5.82 11.73
C MET A 9 3.65 4.93 10.68
N ILE A 10 4.97 4.78 10.72
CA ILE A 10 5.69 3.85 9.85
C ILE A 10 5.23 2.41 10.11
N ASP A 11 5.08 2.02 11.38
CA ASP A 11 4.59 0.69 11.76
C ASP A 11 3.16 0.48 11.23
N GLU A 12 2.27 1.45 11.42
CA GLU A 12 0.90 1.41 10.88
C GLU A 12 0.86 1.30 9.35
N ILE A 13 1.74 2.02 8.64
CA ILE A 13 1.85 1.90 7.17
C ILE A 13 2.35 0.51 6.77
N ASN A 14 3.28 -0.09 7.51
CA ASN A 14 3.76 -1.44 7.22
C ASN A 14 2.68 -2.49 7.44
N ASP A 15 1.87 -2.36 8.51
CA ASP A 15 0.74 -3.25 8.76
C ASP A 15 -0.26 -3.17 7.60
N LYS A 16 -0.61 -1.94 7.18
CA LYS A 16 -1.51 -1.71 6.05
C LYS A 16 -0.94 -2.20 4.71
N PHE A 17 0.37 -2.10 4.53
CA PHE A 17 1.06 -2.65 3.36
C PHE A 17 0.96 -4.18 3.29
N VAL A 18 1.09 -4.87 4.43
CA VAL A 18 0.93 -6.34 4.47
C VAL A 18 -0.52 -6.70 4.15
N GLU A 19 -1.48 -6.03 4.77
CA GLU A 19 -2.91 -6.21 4.49
C GLU A 19 -3.23 -6.02 3.00
N ALA A 20 -2.69 -4.96 2.37
CA ALA A 20 -2.90 -4.71 0.95
C ALA A 20 -2.37 -5.85 0.05
N ARG A 21 -1.22 -6.45 0.40
CA ARG A 21 -0.66 -7.57 -0.37
C ARG A 21 -1.45 -8.84 -0.20
N ASP A 22 -1.93 -9.10 1.01
CA ASP A 22 -2.79 -10.26 1.30
C ASP A 22 -4.11 -10.16 0.50
N GLU A 23 -4.72 -8.97 0.42
CA GLU A 23 -5.94 -8.74 -0.38
C GLU A 23 -5.67 -8.87 -1.89
N ILE A 24 -4.51 -8.41 -2.39
CA ILE A 24 -4.13 -8.64 -3.79
C ILE A 24 -3.97 -10.13 -4.07
N GLU A 25 -3.31 -10.88 -3.20
CA GLU A 25 -3.15 -12.34 -3.34
C GLU A 25 -4.52 -13.04 -3.33
N PHE A 26 -5.41 -12.65 -2.41
CA PHE A 26 -6.78 -13.18 -2.36
C PHE A 26 -7.56 -12.90 -3.65
N ALA A 27 -7.46 -11.66 -4.18
CA ALA A 27 -8.09 -11.33 -5.45
C ALA A 27 -7.49 -12.13 -6.62
N GLN A 28 -6.18 -12.40 -6.63
CA GLN A 28 -5.56 -13.26 -7.64
C GLN A 28 -6.09 -14.70 -7.58
N GLU A 29 -6.34 -15.24 -6.38
CA GLU A 29 -6.95 -16.57 -6.21
C GLU A 29 -8.40 -16.61 -6.72
N ASP A 30 -9.12 -15.49 -6.58
CA ASP A 30 -10.50 -15.35 -7.03
C ASP A 30 -10.66 -15.07 -8.53
N ALA A 31 -9.57 -14.96 -9.30
CA ALA A 31 -9.56 -14.55 -10.71
C ALA A 31 -10.49 -15.34 -11.64
N GLU A 32 -10.74 -16.61 -11.33
CA GLU A 32 -11.62 -17.48 -12.12
C GLU A 32 -13.05 -17.59 -11.55
N THR A 33 -13.39 -16.76 -10.56
CA THR A 33 -14.66 -16.79 -9.84
C THR A 33 -15.51 -15.54 -10.10
N THR A 34 -16.78 -15.60 -9.73
CA THR A 34 -17.67 -14.41 -9.78
C THR A 34 -17.35 -13.37 -8.70
N TYR A 35 -16.51 -13.72 -7.72
CA TYR A 35 -16.12 -12.85 -6.62
C TYR A 35 -14.96 -11.92 -6.98
N PHE A 36 -14.23 -12.20 -8.07
CA PHE A 36 -13.04 -11.46 -8.47
C PHE A 36 -13.19 -9.94 -8.42
N ASN A 37 -14.31 -9.41 -8.94
CA ASN A 37 -14.54 -7.97 -8.97
C ASN A 37 -14.67 -7.35 -7.58
N GLU A 38 -15.29 -8.06 -6.64
CA GLU A 38 -15.42 -7.64 -5.23
C GLU A 38 -14.05 -7.68 -4.54
N SER A 39 -13.30 -8.78 -4.74
CA SER A 39 -11.95 -8.94 -4.19
C SER A 39 -10.97 -7.90 -4.76
N CYS A 40 -11.09 -7.54 -6.04
CA CYS A 40 -10.32 -6.44 -6.64
C CYS A 40 -10.65 -5.07 -6.04
N GLU A 41 -11.93 -4.81 -5.74
CA GLU A 41 -12.35 -3.57 -5.09
C GLU A 41 -11.74 -3.47 -3.69
N ALA A 42 -11.79 -4.54 -2.90
CA ALA A 42 -11.16 -4.62 -1.59
C ALA A 42 -9.63 -4.38 -1.67
N ALA A 43 -8.93 -5.09 -2.57
CA ALA A 43 -7.51 -4.91 -2.80
C ALA A 43 -7.15 -3.47 -3.20
N ARG A 44 -7.98 -2.83 -4.04
CA ARG A 44 -7.81 -1.43 -4.45
C ARG A 44 -7.97 -0.47 -3.26
N GLU A 45 -9.01 -0.65 -2.45
CA GLU A 45 -9.27 0.21 -1.29
C GLU A 45 -8.12 0.17 -0.27
N ILE A 46 -7.69 -1.03 0.12
CA ILE A 46 -6.62 -1.21 1.12
C ILE A 46 -5.27 -0.75 0.57
N THR A 47 -4.97 -1.00 -0.71
CA THR A 47 -3.76 -0.48 -1.37
C THR A 47 -3.76 1.05 -1.37
N GLN A 48 -4.88 1.68 -1.71
CA GLN A 48 -4.98 3.14 -1.71
C GLN A 48 -4.80 3.71 -0.30
N GLU A 49 -5.34 3.05 0.73
CA GLU A 49 -5.15 3.45 2.12
C GLU A 49 -3.67 3.44 2.52
N ALA A 50 -2.92 2.38 2.18
CA ALA A 50 -1.48 2.30 2.44
C ALA A 50 -0.71 3.45 1.80
N LEU A 51 -1.02 3.75 0.53
CA LEU A 51 -0.40 4.82 -0.25
C LEU A 51 -0.73 6.20 0.32
N ASP A 52 -1.97 6.42 0.72
CA ASP A 52 -2.43 7.68 1.29
C ASP A 52 -1.80 7.94 2.66
N MET A 53 -1.69 6.92 3.51
CA MET A 53 -0.97 7.03 4.78
C MET A 53 0.50 7.41 4.58
N PHE A 54 1.17 6.77 3.61
CA PHE A 54 2.55 7.09 3.25
C PHE A 54 2.70 8.53 2.73
N ASN A 55 1.86 8.96 1.79
CA ASN A 55 1.89 10.30 1.23
C ASN A 55 1.54 11.37 2.29
N ALA A 56 0.58 11.08 3.15
CA ALA A 56 0.21 11.95 4.27
C ALA A 56 1.38 12.13 5.23
N LEU A 57 2.11 11.06 5.56
CA LEU A 57 3.31 11.14 6.38
C LEU A 57 4.40 11.98 5.69
N LEU A 58 4.71 11.72 4.42
CA LEU A 58 5.70 12.49 3.65
C LEU A 58 5.42 14.00 3.66
N SER A 59 4.15 14.40 3.59
CA SER A 59 3.74 15.81 3.59
C SER A 59 3.99 16.54 4.92
N ARG A 60 4.17 15.80 6.02
CA ARG A 60 4.30 16.32 7.40
C ARG A 60 5.74 16.32 7.91
N LEU A 61 6.64 15.65 7.20
CA LEU A 61 8.06 15.54 7.53
C LEU A 61 8.88 16.69 6.93
N ASP A 62 10.01 17.03 7.55
CA ASP A 62 11.01 17.91 6.93
C ASP A 62 11.78 17.19 5.80
N ASP A 63 12.67 17.91 5.10
CA ASP A 63 13.36 17.35 3.93
C ASP A 63 14.29 16.17 4.26
N ASP A 64 14.91 16.16 5.45
CA ASP A 64 15.82 15.08 5.85
C ASP A 64 15.03 13.83 6.25
N GLU A 65 14.00 14.01 7.09
CA GLU A 65 13.10 12.94 7.50
C GLU A 65 12.34 12.35 6.31
N ARG A 66 11.82 13.19 5.41
CA ARG A 66 11.15 12.76 4.18
C ARG A 66 12.08 11.95 3.30
N GLY A 67 13.32 12.40 3.12
CA GLY A 67 14.32 11.67 2.35
C GLY A 67 14.64 10.30 2.94
N LYS A 68 14.72 10.18 4.28
CA LYS A 68 14.90 8.89 4.97
C LYS A 68 13.71 7.96 4.73
N LEU A 69 12.49 8.47 4.87
CA LEU A 69 11.26 7.69 4.68
C LEU A 69 11.10 7.21 3.22
N GLN A 70 11.39 8.07 2.24
CA GLN A 70 11.35 7.69 0.83
C GLN A 70 12.36 6.58 0.51
N ARG A 71 13.56 6.61 1.09
CA ARG A 71 14.55 5.55 0.89
C ARG A 71 14.16 4.23 1.55
N SER A 72 13.46 4.26 2.68
CA SER A 72 13.07 3.04 3.40
C SER A 72 11.81 2.38 2.83
N MET A 73 10.83 3.16 2.37
CA MET A 73 9.51 2.66 1.98
C MET A 73 9.10 2.96 0.56
N GLY A 74 9.71 3.94 -0.12
CA GLY A 74 9.27 4.38 -1.45
C GLY A 74 9.24 3.26 -2.48
N MET A 75 10.28 2.43 -2.54
CA MET A 75 10.31 1.28 -3.46
C MET A 75 9.21 0.25 -3.16
N LYS A 76 8.90 0.01 -1.88
CA LYS A 76 7.83 -0.92 -1.49
C LYS A 76 6.47 -0.39 -1.96
N MET A 77 6.21 0.90 -1.81
CA MET A 77 4.96 1.53 -2.25
C MET A 77 4.79 1.47 -3.77
N GLU A 78 5.87 1.65 -4.53
CA GLU A 78 5.82 1.49 -5.99
C GLU A 78 5.62 0.03 -6.41
N GLN A 79 6.19 -0.94 -5.68
CA GLN A 79 5.92 -2.36 -5.90
C GLN A 79 4.46 -2.72 -5.64
N LEU A 80 3.88 -2.22 -4.54
CA LEU A 80 2.47 -2.46 -4.22
C LEU A 80 1.53 -1.94 -5.31
N LYS A 81 1.80 -0.74 -5.84
CA LYS A 81 1.06 -0.20 -7.00
C LYS A 81 1.15 -1.12 -8.21
N ALA A 82 2.36 -1.58 -8.54
CA ALA A 82 2.56 -2.47 -9.68
C ALA A 82 1.85 -3.82 -9.50
N GLU A 83 1.82 -4.38 -8.28
CA GLU A 83 1.06 -5.59 -7.94
C GLU A 83 -0.45 -5.38 -8.16
N LEU A 84 -1.00 -4.25 -7.74
CA LEU A 84 -2.41 -3.90 -7.98
C LEU A 84 -2.70 -3.67 -9.48
N GLU A 85 -1.85 -2.92 -10.19
CA GLU A 85 -1.99 -2.71 -11.64
C GLU A 85 -1.99 -4.06 -12.39
N GLN A 86 -1.12 -4.98 -12.00
CA GLN A 86 -1.08 -6.31 -12.59
C GLN A 86 -2.39 -7.08 -12.33
N LEU A 87 -2.93 -7.03 -11.11
CA LEU A 87 -4.23 -7.62 -10.78
C LEU A 87 -5.35 -7.05 -11.66
N GLU A 88 -5.40 -5.73 -11.84
CA GLU A 88 -6.41 -5.07 -12.68
C GLU A 88 -6.35 -5.51 -14.15
N THR A 89 -5.16 -5.82 -14.68
CA THR A 89 -5.00 -6.32 -16.05
C THR A 89 -5.45 -7.78 -16.25
N MET A 90 -5.73 -8.53 -15.18
CA MET A 90 -6.19 -9.93 -15.29
C MET A 90 -7.61 -10.05 -15.85
N HIS A 91 -8.37 -8.95 -15.95
CA HIS A 91 -9.75 -8.90 -16.44
C HIS A 91 -9.90 -8.17 -17.80
N ASP A 92 -8.79 -7.78 -18.44
CA ASP A 92 -8.79 -7.16 -19.79
C ASP A 92 -8.77 -8.19 -20.94
#